data_AF-A0A3D4UVV1-F1
#
_entry.id   AF-A0A3D4UVV1-F1
#
_cell.length_a   1.000
_cell.length_b   1.000
_cell.length_c   1.000
_cell.angle_alpha   90.00
_cell.angle_beta   90.00
_cell.angle_gamma   90.00
#
_symmetry.space_group_name_H-M   'P 1'
#
loop_
_entity.id
_entity.type
_entity.pdbx_description
1 polymer ?
#
loop_
_entity_poly.entity_id
_entity_poly.type
_entity_poly.pdbx_seq_one_letter_code
_entity_poly.pdbx_strand_id
1 'polypeptide(L)' 'MKNFLLILLTLTIALILMSLAMAQPGLPTAPSQAPIDGGLGLLAAAGGAYAYKKLKSKSK' A
#
# COMPACT_ATOMS: atom_id res chain seq x y z
N MET A 1 14.48 48.02 5.74
CA MET A 1 13.80 47.22 6.78
C MET A 1 12.81 46.23 6.19
N LYS A 2 11.75 46.67 5.47
CA LYS A 2 10.72 45.78 4.91
C LYS A 2 11.29 44.70 3.96
N ASN A 3 12.13 45.09 3.00
CA ASN A 3 12.71 44.15 2.04
C ASN A 3 13.65 43.13 2.72
N PHE A 4 14.40 43.57 3.74
CA PHE A 4 15.23 42.67 4.54
C PHE A 4 14.38 41.64 5.30
N LEU A 5 13.28 42.08 5.92
CA LEU A 5 12.33 41.19 6.57
C LEU A 5 11.71 40.18 5.59
N LEU A 6 11.35 40.63 4.38
CA LEU A 6 10.80 39.76 3.34
C LEU A 6 11.82 38.72 2.87
N ILE A 7 13.08 39.11 2.67
CA ILE A 7 14.16 38.18 2.31
C ILE A 7 14.36 37.13 3.40
N LEU A 8 14.39 37.55 4.67
CA LEU A 8 14.54 36.65 5.81
C LEU A 8 13.37 35.66 5.92
N LEU A 9 12.14 36.15 5.70
CA LEU A 9 10.94 35.33 5.71
C LEU A 9 11.00 34.27 4.59
N THR A 10 11.32 34.68 3.36
CA THR A 10 11.44 33.76 2.23
C THR A 10 12.52 32.71 2.46
N LEU A 11 13.67 33.11 3.01
CA LEU A 11 14.75 32.17 3.34
C LEU A 11 14.31 31.15 4.39
N THR A 12 13.61 31.60 5.43
CA THR A 12 13.08 30.73 6.49
C THR A 12 12.10 29.70 5.91
N ILE A 13 11.18 30.14 5.06
CA ILE A 13 10.22 29.26 4.40
C ILE A 13 10.95 28.24 3.50
N ALA A 14 11.93 28.68 2.72
CA ALA A 14 12.70 27.80 1.85
C ALA A 14 13.45 26.70 2.64
N LEU A 15 14.04 27.05 3.78
CA LEU A 15 14.73 26.10 4.65
C LEU A 15 13.77 25.08 5.28
N ILE A 16 12.57 25.51 5.69
CA ILE A 16 11.53 24.61 6.20
C ILE A 16 11.05 23.64 5.12
N LEU A 17 10.82 24.13 3.90
CA LEU A 17 10.41 23.26 2.79
C LEU A 17 11.49 22.24 2.45
N MET A 18 12.76 22.64 2.48
CA MET A 18 13.88 21.76 2.21
C MET A 18 14.04 20.68 3.28
N SER A 19 13.83 21.01 4.56
CA SER A 19 13.88 20.02 5.64
C SER A 19 12.75 18.99 5.53
N LEU A 20 11.53 19.42 5.17
CA LEU A 20 10.40 18.52 4.93
C LEU A 20 10.63 17.61 3.73
N ALA A 21 11.19 18.14 2.64
CA ALA A 21 11.53 17.34 1.46
C ALA A 21 12.60 16.27 1.77
N MET A 22 13.58 16.60 2.61
CA MET A 22 14.63 15.66 3.02
C MET A 22 14.18 14.66 4.08
N ALA A 23 13.07 14.92 4.77
CA ALA A 23 12.50 14.03 5.79
C ALA A 23 11.64 12.90 5.21
N GLN A 24 11.58 12.76 3.87
CA GLN A 24 10.84 11.67 3.25
C GLN A 24 11.49 10.31 3.59
N PRO A 25 10.69 9.31 3.98
CA PRO A 25 11.22 7.95 4.13
C PRO A 25 11.75 7.45 2.78
N GLY A 26 12.76 6.57 2.83
CA GLY A 26 13.27 5.93 1.62
C GLY A 26 12.16 5.17 0.88
N LEU A 27 12.35 4.99 -0.43
CA LEU A 27 11.45 4.14 -1.21
C LEU A 27 11.38 2.75 -0.57
N PRO A 28 10.19 2.12 -0.50
CA PRO A 28 10.11 0.73 -0.09
C PRO A 28 11.01 -0.11 -1.01
N THR A 29 11.74 -1.05 -0.42
CA THR A 29 12.49 -2.04 -1.19
C THR A 29 11.55 -2.87 -2.05
N ALA A 30 12.10 -3.77 -2.88
CA ALA A 30 11.31 -4.70 -3.68
C ALA A 30 10.15 -5.29 -2.86
N PRO A 31 8.93 -5.34 -3.45
CA PRO A 31 7.77 -5.84 -2.74
C PRO A 31 8.03 -7.25 -2.23
N SER A 32 7.55 -7.56 -1.04
CA SER A 32 7.58 -8.94 -0.55
C SER A 32 6.83 -9.83 -1.52
N GLN A 33 7.44 -10.94 -1.92
CA GLN A 33 6.80 -11.89 -2.83
C GLN A 33 5.50 -12.39 -2.21
N ALA A 34 4.38 -12.11 -2.86
CA ALA A 34 3.09 -12.64 -2.46
C ALA A 34 3.05 -14.17 -2.70
N PRO A 35 2.23 -14.93 -1.96
CA PRO A 35 2.03 -16.35 -2.25
C PRO A 35 1.64 -16.54 -3.71
N ILE A 36 2.33 -17.47 -4.41
CA ILE A 36 2.16 -17.73 -5.85
C ILE A 36 0.70 -18.02 -6.19
N ASP A 37 -0.01 -18.69 -5.28
CA ASP A 37 -1.40 -19.07 -5.48
C ASP A 37 -2.41 -18.00 -5.05
N GLY A 38 -2.02 -16.98 -4.27
CA GLY A 38 -2.94 -15.90 -3.85
C GLY A 38 -4.25 -16.37 -3.17
N GLY A 39 -4.29 -17.57 -2.59
CA GLY A 39 -5.51 -18.16 -2.03
C GLY A 39 -6.34 -19.02 -3.00
N LEU A 40 -5.86 -19.28 -4.22
CA LEU A 40 -6.52 -20.16 -5.20
C LEU A 40 -6.78 -21.57 -4.67
N GLY A 41 -5.89 -22.11 -3.83
CA GLY A 41 -6.13 -23.40 -3.15
C GLY A 41 -7.34 -23.38 -2.22
N LEU A 42 -7.53 -22.29 -1.47
CA LEU A 42 -8.72 -22.11 -0.61
C LEU A 42 -9.99 -21.94 -1.44
N LEU A 43 -9.91 -21.17 -2.54
CA LEU A 43 -11.02 -20.99 -3.47
C LEU A 43 -11.44 -22.32 -4.12
N ALA A 44 -10.45 -23.11 -4.58
CA ALA A 44 -10.69 -24.42 -5.15
C ALA A 44 -11.33 -25.39 -4.14
N ALA A 45 -10.85 -25.39 -2.90
CA ALA A 45 -11.43 -26.21 -1.83
C ALA A 45 -12.88 -25.82 -1.52
N ALA A 46 -13.18 -24.52 -1.40
CA ALA A 46 -14.54 -24.03 -1.17
C ALA A 46 -15.48 -24.38 -2.33
N GLY A 47 -15.02 -24.18 -3.57
CA GLY A 47 -15.76 -24.55 -4.78
C GLY A 47 -16.04 -26.05 -4.86
N GLY A 48 -15.02 -26.88 -4.58
CA GLY A 48 -15.14 -28.34 -4.55
C GLY A 48 -16.11 -28.83 -3.47
N ALA A 49 -16.02 -28.28 -2.25
CA ALA A 49 -16.92 -28.61 -1.16
C ALA A 49 -18.39 -28.26 -1.49
N TYR A 50 -18.61 -27.09 -2.12
CA TYR A 50 -19.94 -26.69 -2.56
C TYR A 50 -20.51 -27.61 -3.66
N ALA A 51 -19.69 -27.93 -4.67
CA ALA A 51 -20.08 -28.85 -5.74
C ALA A 51 -20.44 -30.23 -5.18
N TYR A 52 -19.63 -30.76 -4.26
CA TYR A 52 -19.90 -32.01 -3.56
C TYR A 52 -21.22 -31.97 -2.79
N LYS A 53 -21.46 -30.92 -1.99
CA LYS A 53 -22.73 -30.74 -1.26
C LYS A 53 -23.93 -30.74 -2.20
N LYS A 54 -23.83 -30.05 -3.34
CA LYS A 54 -24.91 -29.96 -4.34
C LYS A 54 -25.21 -31.32 -4.98
N LEU A 55 -24.19 -32.09 -5.34
CA LEU A 55 -24.37 -33.44 -5.91
C LEU A 55 -24.99 -34.40 -4.89
N LYS A 56 -24.49 -34.40 -3.65
CA LYS A 56 -25.05 -35.22 -2.56
C LYS A 56 -26.53 -34.91 -2.29
N SER A 57 -26.91 -33.63 -2.35
CA SER A 57 -28.31 -33.22 -2.18
C SER A 57 -29.22 -33.63 -3.35
N LYS A 58 -28.66 -33.93 -4.52
CA LYS A 58 -29.41 -34.33 -5.72
C LYS A 58 -29.56 -35.86 -5.83
N SER A 59 -28.65 -36.61 -5.18
CA SER A 59 -28.73 -38.06 -5.02
C SER A 59 -29.50 -38.50 -3.76
N LYS A 60 -29.95 -37.55 -2.94
CA LYS A 60 -30.90 -37.76 -1.84
C LYS A 60 -32.30 -37.41 -2.33
#